data_AF-A0AAJ2G598-F1
#
_entry.id   AF-A0AAJ2G598-F1
#
_cell.length_a   1.000
_cell.length_b   1.000
_cell.length_c   1.000
_cell.angle_alpha   90.00
_cell.angle_beta   90.00
_cell.angle_gamma   90.00
#
_symmetry.space_group_name_H-M   'P 1'
#
loop_
_entity.id
_entity.type
_entity.pdbx_description
1 polymer ?
#
loop_
_entity_poly.entity_id
_entity_poly.type
_entity_poly.pdbx_seq_one_letter_code
_entity_poly.pdbx_strand_id
1 'polypeptide(L)'
;MKKTLYKKICLALFYCMATVSLLLSACEKDELSPPVITEIRNYAASPADTVVQTLQAAQWVVVLGQNLGDVSQVYFGSIPATINQTLATDGSIVVQVPSIPFDSVARDKVNIVTVVNSSGSASFTINITGAPMISHVRNYAAAPKDTVVNTIVPGQTINIVGYNLKKATKIAFQGVDASLAGVIYTDSSVIVKVPGSFTGADPLLANKITYGTAIDTTEYSIRIFDPAILEYYKDPVFKLLTGGIGKEKTWVLDLDAKGVSTKFKGPLYFSGVDYGWDNQCSKTGGDCWLYDPNYESWMGAAQDYGTMTLGLKSETAEPVVRVSQKGISKNGTFSGSYFFDVKTKTMSFVNVVPLNMGRDQVYTKAYVISLKEDRMQLGFRDPVKSEMAIYNYIRK
;
A
#
# COMPACT_ATOMS: atom_id res chain seq x y z
N MET A 1 11.17 -56.07 -88.60
CA MET A 1 10.57 -56.42 -87.29
C MET A 1 10.91 -55.48 -86.13
N LYS A 2 12.07 -54.79 -86.07
CA LYS A 2 12.44 -53.93 -84.92
C LYS A 2 11.59 -52.65 -84.73
N LYS A 3 11.13 -52.00 -85.81
CA LYS A 3 10.35 -50.73 -85.71
C LYS A 3 8.92 -50.90 -85.18
N THR A 4 8.27 -52.02 -85.43
CA THR A 4 6.90 -52.30 -84.96
C THR A 4 6.87 -52.69 -83.48
N LEU A 5 7.92 -53.35 -82.97
CA LEU A 5 8.04 -53.67 -81.55
C LEU A 5 8.28 -52.42 -80.70
N TYR A 6 9.12 -51.48 -81.16
CA TYR A 6 9.38 -50.22 -80.47
C TYR A 6 8.13 -49.35 -80.33
N LYS A 7 7.31 -49.23 -81.38
CA LYS A 7 6.05 -48.47 -81.32
C LYS A 7 5.05 -49.06 -80.33
N LYS A 8 4.95 -50.39 -80.22
CA LYS A 8 4.06 -51.05 -79.26
C LYS A 8 4.53 -50.87 -77.81
N ILE A 9 5.85 -50.89 -77.58
CA ILE A 9 6.44 -50.64 -76.25
C ILE A 9 6.24 -49.18 -75.83
N CYS A 10 6.46 -48.21 -76.74
CA CYS A 10 6.18 -46.80 -76.46
C CYS A 10 4.69 -46.54 -76.20
N LEU A 11 3.79 -47.19 -76.94
CA LEU A 11 2.34 -47.05 -76.74
C LEU A 11 1.89 -47.65 -75.39
N ALA A 12 2.47 -48.80 -75.00
CA ALA A 12 2.21 -49.42 -73.71
C ALA A 12 2.76 -48.58 -72.54
N LEU A 13 3.94 -47.97 -72.70
CA LEU A 13 4.50 -47.03 -71.72
C LEU A 13 3.65 -45.76 -71.59
N PHE A 14 3.09 -45.26 -72.69
CA PHE A 14 2.17 -44.11 -72.66
C PHE A 14 0.86 -44.44 -71.92
N TYR A 15 0.33 -45.65 -72.12
CA TYR A 15 -0.85 -46.12 -71.39
C TYR A 15 -0.56 -46.38 -69.90
N CYS A 16 0.61 -46.89 -69.56
CA CYS A 16 1.05 -47.04 -68.16
C CYS A 16 1.24 -45.68 -67.48
N MET A 17 1.79 -44.69 -68.19
CA MET A 17 1.99 -43.35 -67.63
C MET A 17 0.64 -42.63 -67.44
N ALA A 18 -0.30 -42.76 -68.38
CA ALA A 18 -1.64 -42.19 -68.28
C ALA A 18 -2.49 -42.83 -67.16
N THR A 19 -2.33 -44.13 -66.90
CA THR A 19 -3.01 -44.83 -65.80
C THR A 19 -2.42 -44.50 -64.44
N VAL A 20 -1.11 -44.26 -64.33
CA VAL A 20 -0.47 -43.72 -63.12
C VAL A 20 -0.90 -42.28 -62.85
N SER A 21 -1.08 -41.45 -63.88
CA SER A 21 -1.59 -40.07 -63.74
C SER A 21 -3.03 -40.00 -63.23
N LEU A 22 -3.86 -41.00 -63.53
CA LEU A 22 -5.26 -41.09 -63.08
C LEU A 22 -5.42 -41.64 -61.66
N LEU A 23 -4.37 -42.22 -61.08
CA LEU A 23 -4.37 -42.76 -59.71
C LEU A 23 -3.84 -41.76 -58.65
N LEU A 24 -3.33 -40.59 -59.07
CA LEU A 24 -2.82 -39.55 -58.17
C LEU A 24 -3.85 -38.48 -57.80
N SER A 25 -5.11 -38.61 -58.23
CA SER A 25 -6.19 -37.65 -57.96
C SER A 25 -7.11 -38.03 -56.79
N ALA A 26 -6.68 -38.91 -55.89
CA ALA A 26 -7.43 -39.28 -54.67
C ALA A 26 -6.67 -38.82 -53.42
N CYS A 27 -6.57 -37.50 -53.25
CA CYS A 27 -6.35 -36.90 -51.95
C CYS A 27 -7.54 -35.95 -51.77
N GLU A 28 -8.64 -36.44 -51.20
CA GLU A 28 -9.62 -35.54 -50.59
C GLU A 28 -8.83 -34.79 -49.51
N LYS A 29 -8.61 -33.49 -49.72
CA LYS A 29 -8.24 -32.65 -48.60
C LYS A 29 -9.48 -32.61 -47.75
N ASP A 30 -9.47 -33.32 -46.62
CA ASP A 30 -10.48 -33.11 -45.58
C ASP A 30 -10.56 -31.61 -45.35
N GLU A 31 -11.69 -31.01 -45.71
CA GLU A 31 -11.94 -29.60 -45.42
C GLU A 31 -12.15 -29.50 -43.92
N LEU A 32 -11.03 -29.29 -43.20
CA LEU A 32 -11.05 -29.01 -41.78
C LEU A 32 -11.99 -27.82 -41.57
N SER A 33 -13.00 -28.01 -40.74
CA SER A 33 -13.98 -26.97 -40.45
C SER A 33 -13.52 -26.14 -39.23
N PRO A 34 -13.92 -24.86 -39.12
CA PRO A 34 -13.67 -24.07 -37.92
C PRO A 34 -14.25 -24.76 -36.68
N PRO A 35 -13.68 -24.52 -35.48
CA PRO A 35 -14.17 -25.15 -34.27
C PRO A 35 -15.58 -24.65 -33.95
N VAL A 36 -16.36 -25.45 -33.22
CA VAL A 36 -17.65 -25.05 -32.66
C VAL A 36 -17.62 -25.34 -31.16
N ILE A 37 -18.07 -24.39 -30.34
CA ILE A 37 -18.19 -24.58 -28.89
C ILE A 37 -19.67 -24.70 -28.56
N THR A 38 -20.08 -25.84 -27.98
CA THR A 38 -21.47 -26.09 -27.61
C THR A 38 -21.71 -25.79 -26.13
N GLU A 39 -20.81 -26.21 -25.25
CA GLU A 39 -20.88 -25.93 -23.82
C GLU A 39 -19.50 -26.05 -23.15
N ILE A 40 -19.42 -25.59 -21.91
CA ILE A 40 -18.25 -25.77 -21.06
C ILE A 40 -18.72 -26.44 -19.77
N ARG A 41 -17.98 -27.47 -19.33
CA ARG A 41 -18.24 -28.23 -18.10
C ARG A 41 -17.08 -28.13 -17.11
N ASN A 42 -17.35 -28.37 -15.83
CA ASN A 42 -16.29 -28.58 -14.84
C ASN A 42 -15.57 -29.90 -15.13
N TYR A 43 -14.26 -29.94 -14.88
CA TYR A 43 -13.48 -31.16 -15.02
C TYR A 43 -13.73 -32.10 -13.84
N ALA A 44 -14.65 -33.05 -14.02
CA ALA A 44 -14.98 -34.10 -13.06
C ALA A 44 -15.40 -35.38 -13.79
N ALA A 45 -15.34 -36.52 -13.10
CA ALA A 45 -15.90 -37.76 -13.64
C ALA A 45 -17.44 -37.73 -13.55
N SER A 46 -18.11 -38.32 -14.54
CA SER A 46 -19.57 -38.48 -14.51
C SER A 46 -20.02 -39.32 -13.32
N PRO A 47 -21.12 -38.95 -12.63
CA PRO A 47 -22.11 -37.92 -12.97
C PRO A 47 -21.85 -36.54 -12.34
N ALA A 48 -20.67 -36.29 -11.77
CA ALA A 48 -20.34 -35.02 -11.12
C ALA A 48 -19.92 -33.91 -12.11
N ASP A 49 -19.83 -34.22 -13.40
CA ASP A 49 -19.60 -33.23 -14.44
C ASP A 49 -20.90 -32.49 -14.80
N THR A 50 -20.83 -31.18 -14.77
CA THR A 50 -21.96 -30.26 -14.92
C THR A 50 -21.59 -29.08 -15.79
N VAL A 51 -22.58 -28.54 -16.48
CA VAL A 51 -22.41 -27.31 -17.27
C VAL A 51 -22.11 -26.16 -16.31
N VAL A 52 -21.01 -25.45 -16.56
CA VAL A 52 -20.60 -24.32 -15.74
C VAL A 52 -21.18 -23.02 -16.29
N GLN A 53 -21.63 -22.16 -15.39
CA GLN A 53 -22.15 -20.82 -15.72
C GLN A 53 -21.11 -19.72 -15.41
N THR A 54 -20.08 -20.05 -14.64
CA THR A 54 -19.00 -19.14 -14.29
C THR A 54 -17.70 -19.92 -14.16
N LEU A 55 -16.64 -19.37 -14.72
CA LEU A 55 -15.30 -19.92 -14.67
C LEU A 55 -14.47 -19.17 -13.63
N GLN A 56 -13.59 -19.89 -12.95
CA GLN A 56 -12.62 -19.33 -12.02
C GLN A 56 -11.21 -19.54 -12.56
N ALA A 57 -10.32 -18.58 -12.31
CA ALA A 57 -8.90 -18.75 -12.58
C ALA A 57 -8.35 -20.04 -11.92
N ALA A 58 -7.41 -20.70 -12.59
CA ALA A 58 -6.80 -21.98 -12.22
C ALA A 58 -7.74 -23.22 -12.23
N GLN A 59 -9.04 -23.04 -12.46
CA GLN A 59 -9.99 -24.15 -12.58
C GLN A 59 -9.72 -24.98 -13.84
N TRP A 60 -9.79 -26.30 -13.73
CA TRP A 60 -9.82 -27.19 -14.89
C TRP A 60 -11.24 -27.32 -15.44
N VAL A 61 -11.38 -27.19 -16.76
CA VAL A 61 -12.64 -27.27 -17.48
C VAL A 61 -12.54 -28.17 -18.71
N VAL A 62 -13.70 -28.66 -19.16
CA VAL A 62 -13.84 -29.36 -20.44
C VAL A 62 -14.64 -28.46 -21.37
N VAL A 63 -14.03 -28.06 -22.48
CA VAL A 63 -14.72 -27.38 -23.59
C VAL A 63 -15.27 -28.46 -24.51
N LEU A 64 -16.58 -28.46 -24.74
CA LEU A 64 -17.28 -29.42 -25.60
C LEU A 64 -17.69 -28.74 -26.91
N GLY A 65 -17.69 -29.52 -28.00
CA GLY A 65 -17.86 -28.94 -29.32
C GLY A 65 -17.72 -29.90 -30.49
N GLN A 66 -17.31 -29.34 -31.63
CA GLN A 66 -16.98 -30.04 -32.87
C GLN A 66 -15.72 -29.42 -33.49
N ASN A 67 -15.02 -30.19 -34.33
CA ASN A 67 -13.79 -29.78 -35.01
C ASN A 67 -12.71 -29.29 -34.02
N LEU A 68 -12.61 -29.97 -32.87
CA LEU A 68 -11.69 -29.62 -31.79
C LEU A 68 -10.37 -30.40 -31.85
N GLY A 69 -10.25 -31.37 -32.77
CA GLY A 69 -9.15 -32.34 -32.80
C GLY A 69 -7.77 -31.74 -33.12
N ASP A 70 -7.73 -30.61 -33.84
CA ASP A 70 -6.50 -29.90 -34.24
C ASP A 70 -6.36 -28.51 -33.58
N VAL A 71 -7.08 -28.26 -32.48
CA VAL A 71 -7.02 -26.98 -31.78
C VAL A 71 -5.61 -26.70 -31.30
N SER A 72 -5.11 -25.54 -31.70
CA SER A 72 -3.76 -25.08 -31.40
C SER A 72 -3.73 -24.08 -30.24
N GLN A 73 -4.81 -23.33 -30.01
CA GLN A 73 -4.91 -22.32 -28.97
C GLN A 73 -6.32 -22.25 -28.37
N VAL A 74 -6.36 -22.00 -27.06
CA VAL A 74 -7.57 -21.62 -26.34
C VAL A 74 -7.25 -20.36 -25.55
N TYR A 75 -8.10 -19.34 -25.64
CA TYR A 75 -7.96 -18.08 -24.90
C TYR A 75 -9.13 -17.89 -23.94
N PHE A 76 -8.85 -17.41 -22.73
CA PHE A 76 -9.85 -16.91 -21.79
C PHE A 76 -9.68 -15.40 -21.70
N GLY A 77 -10.66 -14.68 -22.23
CA GLY A 77 -10.49 -13.30 -22.64
C GLY A 77 -9.41 -13.17 -23.71
N SER A 78 -8.32 -12.49 -23.38
CA SER A 78 -7.16 -12.35 -24.25
C SER A 78 -5.96 -13.20 -23.80
N ILE A 79 -6.13 -14.03 -22.77
CA ILE A 79 -5.03 -14.77 -22.15
C ILE A 79 -5.00 -16.21 -22.68
N PRO A 80 -3.90 -16.66 -23.29
CA PRO A 80 -3.77 -18.03 -23.77
C PRO A 80 -3.75 -19.01 -22.59
N ALA A 81 -4.44 -20.12 -22.75
CA ALA A 81 -4.47 -21.22 -21.81
C ALA A 81 -3.53 -22.34 -22.23
N THR A 82 -3.12 -23.14 -21.24
CA THR A 82 -2.39 -24.38 -21.52
C THR A 82 -3.39 -25.48 -21.87
N ILE A 83 -3.26 -26.03 -23.07
CA ILE A 83 -4.08 -27.14 -23.57
C ILE A 83 -3.41 -28.46 -23.20
N ASN A 84 -4.19 -29.39 -22.64
CA ASN A 84 -3.72 -30.76 -22.52
C ASN A 84 -4.04 -31.54 -23.81
N GLN A 85 -3.11 -31.53 -24.77
CA GLN A 85 -3.31 -32.20 -26.06
C GLN A 85 -3.50 -33.72 -25.93
N THR A 86 -3.02 -34.35 -24.85
CA THR A 86 -3.25 -35.80 -24.62
C THR A 86 -4.71 -36.14 -24.31
N LEU A 87 -5.49 -35.13 -23.88
CA LEU A 87 -6.90 -35.26 -23.54
C LEU A 87 -7.80 -34.48 -24.52
N ALA A 88 -7.27 -34.09 -25.68
CA ALA A 88 -8.04 -33.46 -26.74
C ALA A 88 -8.62 -34.54 -27.68
N THR A 89 -9.88 -34.36 -28.05
CA THR A 89 -10.59 -35.15 -29.04
C THR A 89 -11.29 -34.19 -30.01
N ASP A 90 -11.90 -34.71 -31.06
CA ASP A 90 -12.68 -33.85 -31.97
C ASP A 90 -13.90 -33.20 -31.31
N GLY A 91 -14.42 -33.79 -30.23
CA GLY A 91 -15.57 -33.29 -29.49
C GLY A 91 -15.25 -32.59 -28.16
N SER A 92 -14.01 -32.64 -27.69
CA SER A 92 -13.67 -32.12 -26.36
C SER A 92 -12.22 -31.70 -26.20
N ILE A 93 -11.98 -30.70 -25.36
CA ILE A 93 -10.63 -30.29 -24.94
C ILE A 93 -10.62 -30.01 -23.44
N VAL A 94 -9.66 -30.61 -22.74
CA VAL A 94 -9.39 -30.29 -21.34
C VAL A 94 -8.40 -29.13 -21.25
N VAL A 95 -8.81 -28.06 -20.56
CA VAL A 95 -8.04 -26.82 -20.47
C VAL A 95 -8.04 -26.31 -19.04
N GLN A 96 -6.92 -25.76 -18.60
CA GLN A 96 -6.87 -25.01 -17.34
C GLN A 96 -7.13 -23.53 -17.62
N VAL A 97 -8.11 -22.94 -16.93
CA VAL A 97 -8.36 -21.50 -16.99
C VAL A 97 -7.11 -20.78 -16.44
N PRO A 98 -6.45 -19.91 -17.20
CA PRO A 98 -5.25 -19.22 -16.74
C PRO A 98 -5.60 -18.20 -15.63
N SER A 99 -4.57 -17.69 -14.96
CA SER A 99 -4.73 -16.47 -14.17
C SER A 99 -4.99 -15.30 -15.11
N ILE A 100 -6.07 -14.55 -14.88
CA ILE A 100 -6.48 -13.45 -15.76
C ILE A 100 -6.14 -12.12 -15.09
N PRO A 101 -5.23 -11.30 -15.68
CA PRO A 101 -5.03 -9.92 -15.27
C PRO A 101 -6.21 -9.09 -15.81
N PHE A 102 -7.30 -9.02 -15.05
CA PHE A 102 -8.56 -8.40 -15.46
C PHE A 102 -8.41 -6.92 -15.87
N ASP A 103 -7.36 -6.22 -15.40
CA ASP A 103 -7.02 -4.85 -15.80
C ASP A 103 -6.47 -4.72 -17.22
N SER A 104 -5.84 -5.79 -17.72
CA SER A 104 -5.12 -5.80 -18.99
C SER A 104 -5.96 -6.40 -20.13
N VAL A 105 -7.12 -6.97 -19.80
CA VAL A 105 -8.05 -7.57 -20.77
C VAL A 105 -9.14 -6.57 -21.13
N ALA A 106 -9.37 -6.38 -22.43
CA ALA A 106 -10.44 -5.52 -22.90
C ALA A 106 -11.80 -5.98 -22.36
N ARG A 107 -12.65 -5.04 -21.91
CA ARG A 107 -13.90 -5.37 -21.21
C ARG A 107 -14.89 -6.20 -22.05
N ASP A 108 -14.88 -6.01 -23.37
CA ASP A 108 -15.67 -6.77 -24.32
C ASP A 108 -15.12 -8.18 -24.56
N LYS A 109 -13.89 -8.47 -24.12
CA LYS A 109 -13.25 -9.78 -24.22
C LYS A 109 -13.26 -10.57 -22.92
N VAL A 110 -13.33 -9.93 -21.76
CA VAL A 110 -13.10 -10.57 -20.46
C VAL A 110 -13.93 -11.84 -20.19
N ASN A 111 -15.13 -11.94 -20.78
CA ASN A 111 -16.08 -13.04 -20.63
C ASN A 111 -16.21 -13.90 -21.91
N ILE A 112 -15.16 -13.95 -22.74
CA ILE A 112 -15.13 -14.71 -23.99
C ILE A 112 -14.07 -15.80 -23.91
N VAL A 113 -14.46 -17.04 -24.18
CA VAL A 113 -13.54 -18.14 -24.46
C VAL A 113 -13.40 -18.24 -25.97
N THR A 114 -12.17 -18.20 -26.48
CA THR A 114 -11.89 -18.35 -27.92
C THR A 114 -11.10 -19.63 -28.17
N VAL A 115 -11.55 -20.47 -29.08
CA VAL A 115 -10.87 -21.69 -29.51
C VAL A 115 -10.40 -21.49 -30.95
N VAL A 116 -9.15 -21.85 -31.25
CA VAL A 116 -8.53 -21.66 -32.56
C VAL A 116 -7.94 -22.97 -33.07
N ASN A 117 -8.33 -23.37 -34.28
CA ASN A 117 -7.74 -24.49 -35.02
C ASN A 117 -7.15 -24.00 -36.35
N SER A 118 -6.69 -24.93 -37.20
CA SER A 118 -6.06 -24.56 -38.48
C SER A 118 -7.00 -23.88 -39.49
N SER A 119 -8.32 -24.03 -39.31
CA SER A 119 -9.36 -23.55 -40.22
C SER A 119 -10.10 -22.31 -39.74
N GLY A 120 -9.88 -21.88 -38.49
CA GLY A 120 -10.47 -20.65 -37.97
C GLY A 120 -10.61 -20.65 -36.46
N SER A 121 -11.62 -19.91 -35.97
CA SER A 121 -11.86 -19.75 -34.54
C SER A 121 -13.35 -19.69 -34.22
N ALA A 122 -13.69 -20.12 -33.01
CA ALA A 122 -15.01 -19.92 -32.41
C ALA A 122 -14.90 -19.22 -31.06
N SER A 123 -15.96 -18.52 -30.69
CA SER A 123 -16.08 -17.80 -29.43
C SER A 123 -17.29 -18.26 -28.65
N PHE A 124 -17.16 -18.37 -27.34
CA PHE A 124 -18.23 -18.72 -26.42
C PHE A 124 -18.25 -17.73 -25.26
N THR A 125 -19.42 -17.14 -24.99
CA THR A 125 -19.58 -16.16 -23.91
C THR A 125 -19.91 -16.87 -22.61
N ILE A 126 -19.08 -16.68 -21.58
CA ILE A 126 -19.27 -17.22 -20.24
C ILE A 126 -18.70 -16.25 -19.21
N ASN A 127 -19.33 -16.15 -18.05
CA ASN A 127 -18.81 -15.29 -17.00
C ASN A 127 -17.48 -15.85 -16.48
N ILE A 128 -16.44 -15.02 -16.43
CA ILE A 128 -15.14 -15.41 -15.86
C ILE A 128 -14.86 -14.51 -14.67
N THR A 129 -14.63 -15.11 -13.51
CA THR A 129 -14.39 -14.40 -12.25
C THR A 129 -13.09 -14.86 -11.60
N GLY A 130 -12.61 -14.09 -10.63
CA GLY A 130 -11.40 -14.39 -9.88
C GLY A 130 -11.37 -13.66 -8.56
N ALA A 131 -10.17 -13.57 -7.98
CA ALA A 131 -9.95 -12.74 -6.81
C ALA A 131 -10.41 -11.29 -7.08
N PRO A 132 -10.96 -10.60 -6.07
CA PRO A 132 -11.21 -9.17 -6.18
C PRO A 132 -9.91 -8.43 -6.44
N MET A 133 -9.98 -7.35 -7.22
CA MET A 133 -8.82 -6.48 -7.43
C MET A 133 -9.25 -5.03 -7.31
N ILE A 134 -8.56 -4.27 -6.47
CA ILE A 134 -8.75 -2.83 -6.34
C ILE A 134 -7.70 -2.13 -7.21
N SER A 135 -8.17 -1.31 -8.15
CA SER A 135 -7.28 -0.52 -9.02
C SER A 135 -6.96 0.84 -8.43
N HIS A 136 -7.98 1.52 -7.89
CA HIS A 136 -7.83 2.82 -7.22
C HIS A 136 -9.05 3.13 -6.36
N VAL A 137 -8.96 4.20 -5.58
CA VAL A 137 -10.05 4.72 -4.75
C VAL A 137 -10.38 6.14 -5.19
N ARG A 138 -11.67 6.47 -5.19
CA ARG A 138 -12.22 7.79 -5.49
C ARG A 138 -12.96 8.37 -4.29
N ASN A 139 -13.05 9.69 -4.21
CA ASN A 139 -13.99 10.33 -3.30
C ASN A 139 -15.45 10.09 -3.77
N TYR A 140 -16.41 10.18 -2.85
CA TYR A 140 -17.83 10.10 -3.20
C TYR A 140 -18.41 11.50 -3.43
N ALA A 141 -18.09 12.09 -4.58
CA ALA A 141 -18.62 13.38 -5.01
C ALA A 141 -19.35 13.25 -6.36
N ALA A 142 -20.23 14.19 -6.67
CA ALA A 142 -20.81 14.27 -8.01
C ALA A 142 -19.76 14.79 -9.02
N ALA A 143 -19.86 14.37 -10.28
CA ALA A 143 -19.05 14.93 -11.36
C ALA A 143 -19.26 16.47 -11.44
N PRO A 144 -18.20 17.26 -11.69
CA PRO A 144 -16.82 16.86 -12.03
C PRO A 144 -15.89 16.73 -10.82
N LYS A 145 -16.40 16.78 -9.58
CA LYS A 145 -15.58 16.78 -8.35
C LYS A 145 -15.17 15.37 -7.89
N ASP A 146 -15.64 14.34 -8.56
CA ASP A 146 -15.21 12.96 -8.36
C ASP A 146 -13.78 12.75 -8.91
N THR A 147 -12.83 12.56 -8.00
CA THR A 147 -11.41 12.42 -8.27
C THR A 147 -10.82 11.20 -7.55
N VAL A 148 -9.72 10.68 -8.12
CA VAL A 148 -8.91 9.66 -7.46
C VAL A 148 -8.28 10.25 -6.20
N VAL A 149 -8.30 9.49 -5.10
CA VAL A 149 -7.72 9.87 -3.81
C VAL A 149 -6.66 8.88 -3.37
N ASN A 150 -5.60 9.40 -2.79
CA ASN A 150 -4.52 8.61 -2.18
C ASN A 150 -4.59 8.62 -0.65
N THR A 151 -5.60 9.29 -0.09
CA THR A 151 -5.83 9.41 1.34
C THR A 151 -7.32 9.42 1.62
N ILE A 152 -7.73 8.68 2.65
CA ILE A 152 -9.11 8.62 3.14
C ILE A 152 -9.13 8.89 4.64
N VAL A 153 -10.28 9.29 5.16
CA VAL A 153 -10.47 9.62 6.59
C VAL A 153 -11.61 8.80 7.21
N PRO A 154 -11.61 8.56 8.53
CA PRO A 154 -12.71 7.88 9.21
C PRO A 154 -14.07 8.50 8.88
N GLY A 155 -15.08 7.64 8.67
CA GLY A 155 -16.47 8.06 8.41
C GLY A 155 -16.74 8.58 6.99
N GLN A 156 -15.73 8.75 6.14
CA GLN A 156 -15.87 9.18 4.76
C GLN A 156 -16.58 8.12 3.92
N THR A 157 -17.48 8.53 3.02
CA THR A 157 -17.96 7.65 1.94
C THR A 157 -17.01 7.74 0.76
N ILE A 158 -16.59 6.59 0.23
CA ILE A 158 -15.64 6.47 -0.88
C ILE A 158 -16.21 5.55 -1.97
N ASN A 159 -15.60 5.61 -3.16
CA ASN A 159 -15.85 4.64 -4.23
C ASN A 159 -14.57 3.86 -4.52
N ILE A 160 -14.58 2.56 -4.26
CA ILE A 160 -13.50 1.64 -4.60
C ILE A 160 -13.73 1.17 -6.03
N VAL A 161 -12.74 1.34 -6.91
CA VAL A 161 -12.85 0.99 -8.33
C VAL A 161 -11.90 -0.16 -8.66
N GLY A 162 -12.38 -1.14 -9.40
CA GLY A 162 -11.60 -2.35 -9.67
C GLY A 162 -12.35 -3.41 -10.47
N TYR A 163 -12.12 -4.68 -10.14
CA TYR A 163 -12.68 -5.86 -10.82
C TYR A 163 -13.13 -6.92 -9.81
N ASN A 164 -14.13 -7.72 -10.18
CA ASN A 164 -14.71 -8.77 -9.32
C ASN A 164 -15.19 -8.23 -7.96
N LEU A 165 -15.74 -7.00 -7.94
CA LEU A 165 -16.12 -6.30 -6.71
C LEU A 165 -17.60 -6.49 -6.31
N LYS A 166 -18.29 -7.49 -6.86
CA LYS A 166 -19.63 -7.87 -6.40
C LYS A 166 -19.54 -8.83 -5.22
N LYS A 167 -20.59 -8.83 -4.40
CA LYS A 167 -20.80 -9.82 -3.33
C LYS A 167 -19.61 -9.89 -2.36
N ALA A 168 -19.15 -8.74 -1.88
CA ALA A 168 -18.16 -8.71 -0.82
C ALA A 168 -18.63 -9.53 0.38
N THR A 169 -17.77 -10.42 0.85
CA THR A 169 -17.92 -11.09 2.15
C THR A 169 -17.26 -10.28 3.26
N LYS A 170 -16.28 -9.43 2.90
CA LYS A 170 -15.55 -8.56 3.82
C LYS A 170 -15.08 -7.28 3.14
N ILE A 171 -15.25 -6.15 3.80
CA ILE A 171 -14.54 -4.90 3.50
C ILE A 171 -14.03 -4.38 4.83
N ALA A 172 -12.72 -4.26 5.00
CA ALA A 172 -12.10 -3.78 6.22
C ALA A 172 -11.04 -2.73 5.93
N PHE A 173 -10.84 -1.83 6.88
CA PHE A 173 -9.88 -0.73 6.82
C PHE A 173 -9.00 -0.82 8.05
N GLN A 174 -7.69 -1.03 7.88
CA GLN A 174 -6.77 -1.32 9.00
C GLN A 174 -7.24 -2.47 9.91
N GLY A 175 -7.84 -3.49 9.32
CA GLY A 175 -8.43 -4.62 10.05
C GLY A 175 -9.79 -4.36 10.70
N VAL A 176 -10.30 -3.12 10.67
CA VAL A 176 -11.63 -2.80 11.20
C VAL A 176 -12.67 -2.96 10.10
N ASP A 177 -13.63 -3.86 10.33
CA ASP A 177 -14.69 -4.14 9.36
C ASP A 177 -15.60 -2.92 9.14
N ALA A 178 -15.87 -2.63 7.87
CA ALA A 178 -16.89 -1.70 7.47
C ALA A 178 -18.27 -2.38 7.51
N SER A 179 -19.30 -1.59 7.78
CA SER A 179 -20.68 -2.07 7.63
C SER A 179 -20.95 -2.36 6.16
N LEU A 180 -21.39 -3.59 5.86
CA LEU A 180 -21.86 -3.95 4.52
C LEU A 180 -23.30 -3.51 4.25
N ALA A 181 -24.02 -3.04 5.28
CA ALA A 181 -25.38 -2.51 5.12
C ALA A 181 -25.35 -1.19 4.33
N GLY A 182 -26.11 -1.14 3.24
CA GLY A 182 -26.20 0.05 2.37
C GLY A 182 -25.02 0.24 1.42
N VAL A 183 -24.10 -0.73 1.33
CA VAL A 183 -23.04 -0.71 0.32
C VAL A 183 -23.63 -0.97 -1.06
N ILE A 184 -23.22 -0.16 -2.04
CA ILE A 184 -23.67 -0.28 -3.43
C ILE A 184 -22.56 -0.94 -4.23
N TYR A 185 -22.89 -2.06 -4.87
CA TYR A 185 -21.94 -2.86 -5.64
C TYR A 185 -22.29 -2.85 -7.13
N THR A 186 -21.28 -2.59 -7.95
CA THR A 186 -21.19 -3.11 -9.31
C THR A 186 -20.00 -4.06 -9.39
N ASP A 187 -19.77 -4.65 -10.55
CA ASP A 187 -18.61 -5.54 -10.71
C ASP A 187 -17.27 -4.77 -10.68
N SER A 188 -17.33 -3.46 -10.93
CA SER A 188 -16.16 -2.60 -11.02
C SER A 188 -16.16 -1.41 -10.05
N SER A 189 -17.14 -1.32 -9.15
CA SER A 189 -17.34 -0.17 -8.27
C SER A 189 -17.99 -0.60 -6.97
N VAL A 190 -17.51 -0.07 -5.86
CA VAL A 190 -18.10 -0.28 -4.53
C VAL A 190 -18.16 1.04 -3.79
N ILE A 191 -19.36 1.52 -3.52
CA ILE A 191 -19.58 2.70 -2.69
C ILE A 191 -19.78 2.23 -1.26
N VAL A 192 -18.81 2.55 -0.40
CA VAL A 192 -18.74 2.09 0.99
C VAL A 192 -18.37 3.24 1.91
N LYS A 193 -18.87 3.20 3.14
CA LYS A 193 -18.49 4.13 4.20
C LYS A 193 -17.30 3.57 4.98
N VAL A 194 -16.21 4.34 5.05
CA VAL A 194 -15.06 4.06 5.90
C VAL A 194 -15.52 4.06 7.37
N PRO A 195 -15.06 3.11 8.21
CA PRO A 195 -15.36 3.10 9.65
C PRO A 195 -15.12 4.47 10.29
N GLY A 196 -16.02 4.90 11.18
CA GLY A 196 -15.89 6.19 11.88
C GLY A 196 -14.85 6.18 13.01
N SER A 197 -14.41 5.00 13.42
CA SER A 197 -13.39 4.79 14.45
C SER A 197 -12.54 3.59 14.06
N PHE A 198 -11.25 3.66 14.38
CA PHE A 198 -10.28 2.59 14.19
C PHE A 198 -9.87 1.95 15.52
N THR A 199 -10.75 2.00 16.53
CA THR A 199 -10.52 1.29 17.80
C THR A 199 -10.41 -0.21 17.54
N GLY A 200 -9.31 -0.81 17.98
CA GLY A 200 -9.01 -2.23 17.72
C GLY A 200 -8.41 -2.50 16.33
N ALA A 201 -7.97 -1.47 15.60
CA ALA A 201 -7.23 -1.64 14.36
C ALA A 201 -5.95 -2.48 14.55
N ASP A 202 -5.62 -3.25 13.52
CA ASP A 202 -4.41 -4.06 13.47
C ASP A 202 -3.24 -3.21 12.91
N PRO A 203 -2.17 -2.99 13.68
CA PRO A 203 -0.99 -2.26 13.22
C PRO A 203 -0.34 -2.84 11.95
N LEU A 204 -0.45 -4.16 11.71
CA LEU A 204 0.09 -4.82 10.51
C LEU A 204 -0.73 -4.51 9.25
N LEU A 205 -1.98 -4.07 9.44
CA LEU A 205 -2.89 -3.66 8.38
C LEU A 205 -3.00 -2.14 8.26
N ALA A 206 -2.15 -1.38 8.97
CA ALA A 206 -2.14 0.08 8.89
C ALA A 206 -2.05 0.55 7.43
N ASN A 207 -2.89 1.53 7.07
CA ASN A 207 -3.01 2.04 5.71
C ASN A 207 -3.36 0.98 4.64
N LYS A 208 -4.14 -0.05 4.99
CA LYS A 208 -4.66 -1.05 4.04
C LYS A 208 -6.17 -1.12 4.04
N ILE A 209 -6.73 -1.35 2.85
CA ILE A 209 -8.08 -1.87 2.64
C ILE A 209 -7.96 -3.37 2.40
N THR A 210 -8.66 -4.18 3.17
CA THR A 210 -8.85 -5.61 2.91
C THR A 210 -10.21 -5.81 2.28
N TYR A 211 -10.25 -6.46 1.11
CA TYR A 211 -11.49 -6.71 0.40
C TYR A 211 -11.59 -8.20 0.07
N GLY A 212 -12.62 -8.87 0.58
CA GLY A 212 -12.85 -10.30 0.39
C GLY A 212 -14.15 -10.58 -0.34
N THR A 213 -14.13 -11.60 -1.19
CA THR A 213 -15.33 -12.24 -1.77
C THR A 213 -15.39 -13.70 -1.31
N ALA A 214 -16.34 -14.46 -1.84
CA ALA A 214 -16.37 -15.92 -1.62
C ALA A 214 -15.22 -16.65 -2.35
N ILE A 215 -14.51 -15.97 -3.26
CA ILE A 215 -13.43 -16.56 -4.05
C ILE A 215 -12.08 -16.37 -3.36
N ASP A 216 -11.74 -15.13 -3.03
CA ASP A 216 -10.47 -14.79 -2.40
C ASP A 216 -10.51 -13.39 -1.75
N THR A 217 -9.39 -12.98 -1.18
CA THR A 217 -9.17 -11.68 -0.56
C THR A 217 -8.02 -10.93 -1.24
N THR A 218 -8.15 -9.61 -1.33
CA THR A 218 -7.09 -8.71 -1.78
C THR A 218 -6.83 -7.63 -0.74
N GLU A 219 -5.61 -7.10 -0.75
CA GLU A 219 -5.22 -5.94 0.05
C GLU A 219 -4.80 -4.79 -0.88
N TYR A 220 -5.25 -3.59 -0.56
CA TYR A 220 -4.90 -2.37 -1.27
C TYR A 220 -4.34 -1.33 -0.31
N SER A 221 -3.15 -0.81 -0.62
CA SER A 221 -2.51 0.20 0.22
C SER A 221 -3.08 1.59 -0.07
N ILE A 222 -3.56 2.27 0.97
CA ILE A 222 -4.03 3.65 0.90
C ILE A 222 -3.81 4.33 2.25
N ARG A 223 -3.40 5.60 2.25
CA ARG A 223 -3.25 6.34 3.50
C ARG A 223 -4.61 6.49 4.18
N ILE A 224 -4.69 6.08 5.44
CA ILE A 224 -5.86 6.29 6.29
C ILE A 224 -5.45 7.30 7.37
N PHE A 225 -5.95 8.52 7.22
CA PHE A 225 -5.60 9.63 8.08
C PHE A 225 -6.77 9.96 8.99
N ASP A 226 -6.57 9.84 10.31
CA ASP A 226 -7.56 10.31 11.28
C ASP A 226 -7.33 11.78 11.61
N PRO A 227 -8.16 12.72 11.11
CA PRO A 227 -8.00 14.14 11.39
C PRO A 227 -8.21 14.48 12.87
N ALA A 228 -8.79 13.59 13.69
CA ALA A 228 -8.91 13.81 15.13
C ALA A 228 -7.53 13.97 15.80
N ILE A 229 -6.47 13.38 15.24
CA ILE A 229 -5.10 13.59 15.73
C ILE A 229 -4.65 15.05 15.60
N LEU A 230 -5.21 15.81 14.64
CA LEU A 230 -4.89 17.22 14.48
C LEU A 230 -5.45 18.08 15.61
N GLU A 231 -6.54 17.66 16.26
CA GLU A 231 -7.12 18.39 17.39
C GLU A 231 -6.12 18.48 18.55
N TYR A 232 -5.37 17.41 18.79
CA TYR A 232 -4.28 17.40 19.75
C TYR A 232 -3.22 18.48 19.47
N TYR A 233 -2.94 18.75 18.19
CA TYR A 233 -1.96 19.74 17.76
C TYR A 233 -2.51 21.17 17.63
N LYS A 234 -3.81 21.39 17.88
CA LYS A 234 -4.40 22.74 17.96
C LYS A 234 -4.16 23.43 19.30
N ASP A 235 -3.68 22.69 20.31
CA ASP A 235 -3.35 23.27 21.61
C ASP A 235 -2.38 24.46 21.44
N PRO A 236 -2.67 25.64 22.03
CA PRO A 236 -1.80 26.81 21.93
C PRO A 236 -0.35 26.57 22.35
N VAL A 237 -0.11 25.67 23.30
CA VAL A 237 1.23 25.31 23.77
C VAL A 237 2.01 24.57 22.67
N PHE A 238 1.34 23.74 21.87
CA PHE A 238 1.98 23.10 20.72
C PHE A 238 2.40 24.11 19.64
N LYS A 239 1.59 25.15 19.42
CA LYS A 239 1.94 26.26 18.52
C LYS A 239 3.15 27.06 19.02
N LEU A 240 3.33 27.19 20.33
CA LEU A 240 4.56 27.79 20.87
C LEU A 240 5.79 26.94 20.53
N LEU A 241 5.65 25.61 20.51
CA LEU A 241 6.75 24.67 20.23
C LEU A 241 7.20 24.65 18.76
N THR A 242 6.23 24.59 17.83
CA THR A 242 6.49 24.32 16.40
C THR A 242 6.02 25.42 15.44
N GLY A 243 5.15 26.33 15.91
CA GLY A 243 4.40 27.24 15.04
C GLY A 243 3.07 26.67 14.52
N GLY A 244 2.75 25.40 14.83
CA GLY A 244 1.50 24.74 14.45
C GLY A 244 1.63 23.79 13.25
N ILE A 245 0.49 23.39 12.70
CA ILE A 245 0.42 22.42 11.60
C ILE A 245 1.13 22.95 10.34
N GLY A 246 2.03 22.15 9.76
CA GLY A 246 2.81 22.51 8.58
C GLY A 246 3.90 23.55 8.86
N LYS A 247 4.21 23.84 10.13
CA LYS A 247 5.23 24.80 10.55
C LYS A 247 6.33 24.11 11.34
N GLU A 248 7.45 24.81 11.44
CA GLU A 248 8.57 24.41 12.28
C GLU A 248 9.18 25.63 12.99
N LYS A 249 9.76 25.39 14.16
CA LYS A 249 10.56 26.36 14.91
C LYS A 249 11.92 25.76 15.20
N THR A 250 12.95 26.59 15.11
CA THR A 250 14.32 26.23 15.43
C THR A 250 14.71 26.84 16.77
N TRP A 251 15.30 26.00 17.61
CA TRP A 251 15.74 26.29 18.96
C TRP A 251 17.25 26.12 19.06
N VAL A 252 17.91 26.99 19.79
CA VAL A 252 19.34 26.91 20.14
C VAL A 252 19.47 27.03 21.65
N LEU A 253 20.53 26.48 22.25
CA LEU A 253 20.82 26.73 23.66
C LEU A 253 21.11 28.23 23.86
N ASP A 254 20.65 28.81 24.96
CA ASP A 254 20.90 30.22 25.29
C ASP A 254 22.32 30.41 25.83
N LEU A 255 23.31 30.22 24.97
CA LEU A 255 24.72 30.48 25.24
C LEU A 255 25.44 30.72 23.93
N ASP A 256 26.05 31.89 23.78
CA ASP A 256 26.88 32.20 22.62
C ASP A 256 28.36 31.83 22.83
N ALA A 257 29.17 31.99 21.78
CA ALA A 257 30.61 31.72 21.82
C ALA A 257 31.41 32.66 22.75
N LYS A 258 30.79 33.70 23.30
CA LYS A 258 31.39 34.63 24.28
C LYS A 258 30.96 34.31 25.71
N GLY A 259 30.11 33.29 25.91
CA GLY A 259 29.60 32.92 27.22
C GLY A 259 28.41 33.77 27.66
N VAL A 260 27.70 34.41 26.72
CA VAL A 260 26.56 35.28 27.01
C VAL A 260 25.25 34.53 26.78
N SER A 261 24.40 34.52 27.80
CA SER A 261 22.99 34.13 27.71
C SER A 261 22.13 35.39 27.62
N THR A 262 21.18 35.40 26.69
CA THR A 262 20.42 36.61 26.32
C THR A 262 19.01 36.67 26.90
N LYS A 263 18.45 35.52 27.28
CA LYS A 263 17.08 35.40 27.79
C LYS A 263 17.04 34.78 29.19
N PHE A 264 18.06 34.02 29.56
CA PHE A 264 18.24 33.37 30.85
C PHE A 264 19.57 33.77 31.48
N LYS A 265 19.77 33.42 32.76
CA LYS A 265 21.05 33.66 33.46
C LYS A 265 22.18 32.78 32.95
N GLY A 266 21.84 31.59 32.45
CA GLY A 266 22.76 30.61 31.89
C GLY A 266 22.02 29.57 31.04
N PRO A 267 22.74 28.71 30.30
CA PRO A 267 22.14 27.67 29.46
C PRO A 267 21.61 26.46 30.24
N LEU A 268 22.03 26.31 31.50
CA LEU A 268 21.81 25.12 32.31
C LEU A 268 21.59 25.51 33.76
N TYR A 269 20.59 24.91 34.40
CA TYR A 269 20.38 25.03 35.84
C TYR A 269 19.78 23.73 36.39
N PHE A 270 19.68 23.62 37.71
CA PHE A 270 19.28 22.37 38.36
C PHE A 270 18.09 22.57 39.27
N SER A 271 17.27 21.53 39.39
CA SER A 271 16.15 21.52 40.30
C SER A 271 15.90 20.15 40.92
N GLY A 272 15.06 20.13 41.96
CA GLY A 272 14.42 18.90 42.40
C GLY A 272 13.51 18.30 41.33
N VAL A 273 13.17 17.01 41.47
CA VAL A 273 12.44 16.23 40.44
C VAL A 273 10.97 16.60 40.26
N ASP A 274 10.40 17.33 41.22
CA ASP A 274 9.00 17.73 41.18
C ASP A 274 8.83 19.17 40.66
N TYR A 275 9.92 19.88 40.38
CA TYR A 275 9.88 21.18 39.71
C TYR A 275 9.38 21.02 38.27
N GLY A 276 8.42 21.83 37.86
CA GLY A 276 7.68 21.57 36.63
C GLY A 276 7.08 22.83 35.99
N TRP A 277 5.98 22.61 35.27
CA TRP A 277 5.37 23.58 34.37
C TRP A 277 5.16 24.97 34.98
N ASP A 278 5.49 26.00 34.20
CA ASP A 278 5.44 27.42 34.55
C ASP A 278 6.22 27.75 35.83
N ASN A 279 7.34 27.04 36.01
CA ASN A 279 8.27 27.20 37.12
C ASN A 279 7.62 26.93 38.49
N GLN A 280 6.67 26.00 38.54
CA GLN A 280 5.92 25.63 39.74
C GLN A 280 6.28 24.23 40.23
N CYS A 281 6.05 24.00 41.52
CA CYS A 281 6.14 22.67 42.09
C CYS A 281 4.91 21.84 41.70
N SER A 282 5.13 20.67 41.10
CA SER A 282 4.06 19.80 40.60
C SER A 282 3.23 19.13 41.70
N LYS A 283 3.74 19.10 42.94
CA LYS A 283 3.06 18.55 44.11
C LYS A 283 3.35 19.36 45.37
N THR A 284 2.36 19.51 46.23
CA THR A 284 2.54 20.16 47.54
C THR A 284 3.54 19.37 48.39
N GLY A 285 4.55 20.05 48.94
CA GLY A 285 5.63 19.41 49.70
C GLY A 285 6.60 18.59 48.84
N GLY A 286 6.61 18.79 47.51
CA GLY A 286 7.52 18.11 46.60
C GLY A 286 8.96 18.63 46.63
N ASP A 287 9.84 17.84 46.03
CA ASP A 287 11.24 18.19 45.83
C ASP A 287 11.36 19.19 44.67
N CYS A 288 11.35 20.48 45.02
CA CYS A 288 11.26 21.59 44.08
C CYS A 288 12.29 22.68 44.38
N TRP A 289 13.43 22.34 44.99
CA TRP A 289 14.54 23.28 45.09
C TRP A 289 14.98 23.71 43.68
N LEU A 290 15.57 24.89 43.60
CA LEU A 290 16.01 25.49 42.35
C LEU A 290 17.39 26.11 42.56
N TYR A 291 18.32 25.76 41.69
CA TYR A 291 19.64 26.37 41.60
C TYR A 291 19.83 26.93 40.19
N ASP A 292 19.58 28.23 40.03
CA ASP A 292 19.63 29.01 38.77
C ASP A 292 20.74 30.09 38.84
N PRO A 293 22.02 29.68 38.75
CA PRO A 293 23.18 30.59 38.71
C PRO A 293 23.34 31.28 37.35
N ASN A 294 24.17 32.33 37.30
CA ASN A 294 24.68 32.88 36.04
C ASN A 294 25.61 31.86 35.34
N TYR A 295 25.80 32.01 34.03
CA TYR A 295 26.72 31.14 33.28
C TYR A 295 28.10 31.08 33.94
N GLU A 296 28.58 29.86 34.12
CA GLU A 296 29.91 29.54 34.61
C GLU A 296 30.53 28.43 33.75
N SER A 297 31.85 28.42 33.64
CA SER A 297 32.58 27.51 32.74
C SER A 297 32.38 26.03 33.05
N TRP A 298 32.05 25.68 34.30
CA TRP A 298 31.76 24.29 34.69
C TRP A 298 30.46 23.76 34.07
N MET A 299 29.54 24.64 33.62
CA MET A 299 28.29 24.24 32.97
C MET A 299 28.56 23.61 31.59
N GLY A 300 29.56 24.14 30.89
CA GLY A 300 30.04 23.73 29.59
C GLY A 300 30.81 24.86 28.92
N ALA A 301 31.51 24.57 27.82
CA ALA A 301 32.26 25.57 27.08
C ALA A 301 31.33 26.64 26.47
N ALA A 302 31.82 27.89 26.40
CA ALA A 302 31.18 28.98 25.67
C ALA A 302 31.35 28.75 24.16
N GLN A 303 30.33 28.17 23.51
CA GLN A 303 30.39 27.80 22.10
C GLN A 303 28.99 27.64 21.50
N ASP A 304 28.91 27.58 20.17
CA ASP A 304 27.72 27.14 19.45
C ASP A 304 27.56 25.61 19.58
N TYR A 305 26.54 25.18 20.33
CA TYR A 305 26.16 23.77 20.46
C TYR A 305 25.34 23.27 19.28
N GLY A 306 24.86 24.16 18.40
CA GLY A 306 24.05 23.84 17.23
C GLY A 306 22.56 24.13 17.42
N THR A 307 21.70 23.42 16.69
CA THR A 307 20.27 23.73 16.56
C THR A 307 19.37 22.50 16.72
N MET A 308 18.17 22.68 17.27
CA MET A 308 17.07 21.71 17.26
C MET A 308 15.84 22.32 16.59
N THR A 309 15.40 21.74 15.48
CA THR A 309 14.20 22.16 14.75
C THR A 309 13.07 21.18 15.00
N LEU A 310 11.97 21.66 15.55
CA LEU A 310 10.75 20.89 15.85
C LEU A 310 9.63 21.34 14.92
N GLY A 311 8.94 20.39 14.28
CA GLY A 311 7.84 20.68 13.35
C GLY A 311 6.74 19.63 13.37
N LEU A 312 5.69 19.91 12.61
CA LEU A 312 4.57 18.99 12.34
C LEU A 312 4.27 19.01 10.84
N LYS A 313 4.45 17.87 10.16
CA LYS A 313 4.13 17.76 8.73
C LYS A 313 2.63 17.92 8.50
N SER A 314 2.22 18.79 7.58
CA SER A 314 0.80 19.07 7.30
C SER A 314 0.07 17.89 6.69
N GLU A 315 0.73 17.12 5.83
CA GLU A 315 0.12 16.03 5.07
C GLU A 315 -0.07 14.78 5.92
N THR A 316 0.74 14.65 6.97
CA THR A 316 0.83 13.43 7.75
C THR A 316 0.48 13.56 9.22
N ALA A 317 0.40 14.79 9.74
CA ALA A 317 0.36 15.08 11.17
C ALA A 317 1.49 14.39 11.96
N GLU A 318 2.62 14.10 11.32
CA GLU A 318 3.78 13.50 11.98
C GLU A 318 4.63 14.60 12.61
N PRO A 319 4.88 14.53 13.94
CA PRO A 319 5.86 15.37 14.57
C PRO A 319 7.26 14.96 14.13
N VAL A 320 8.07 15.93 13.72
CA VAL A 320 9.45 15.69 13.28
C VAL A 320 10.41 16.57 14.02
N VAL A 321 11.58 16.02 14.34
CA VAL A 321 12.68 16.77 14.94
C VAL A 321 13.96 16.53 14.16
N ARG A 322 14.71 17.62 13.95
CA ARG A 322 16.05 17.61 13.37
C ARG A 322 17.00 18.30 14.33
N VAL A 323 18.11 17.65 14.64
CA VAL A 323 19.15 18.20 15.52
C VAL A 323 20.45 18.28 14.74
N SER A 324 21.02 19.48 14.63
CA SER A 324 22.40 19.68 14.17
C SER A 324 23.23 19.97 15.40
N GLN A 325 23.96 18.98 15.91
CA GLN A 325 24.74 19.04 17.14
C GLN A 325 26.20 19.38 16.85
N LYS A 326 26.76 20.28 17.66
CA LYS A 326 28.16 20.74 17.61
C LYS A 326 28.75 20.78 19.02
N GLY A 327 30.07 20.98 19.09
CA GLY A 327 30.77 21.33 20.34
C GLY A 327 30.93 20.20 21.37
N ILE A 328 30.44 18.99 21.09
CA ILE A 328 30.53 17.82 21.97
C ILE A 328 31.00 16.58 21.18
N SER A 329 31.36 15.51 21.89
CA SER A 329 31.86 14.27 21.28
C SER A 329 30.90 13.66 20.25
N LYS A 330 29.59 13.66 20.55
CA LYS A 330 28.54 13.25 19.62
C LYS A 330 28.05 14.45 18.81
N ASN A 331 28.71 14.73 17.69
CA ASN A 331 28.35 15.81 16.77
C ASN A 331 27.73 15.26 15.46
N GLY A 332 27.12 16.14 14.67
CA GLY A 332 26.51 15.79 13.38
C GLY A 332 25.03 16.16 13.29
N THR A 333 24.36 15.69 12.24
CA THR A 333 22.94 15.94 12.00
C THR A 333 22.14 14.66 12.20
N PHE A 334 21.11 14.74 13.03
CA PHE A 334 20.23 13.64 13.40
C PHE A 334 18.78 14.01 13.13
N SER A 335 17.97 13.03 12.74
CA SER A 335 16.54 13.22 12.50
C SER A 335 15.77 12.12 13.20
N GLY A 336 14.61 12.47 13.74
CA GLY A 336 13.71 11.53 14.36
C GLY A 336 12.33 12.14 14.54
N SER A 337 11.60 11.61 15.50
CA SER A 337 10.27 12.10 15.87
C SER A 337 10.25 12.47 17.35
N TYR A 338 9.20 13.18 17.75
CA TYR A 338 8.92 13.47 19.14
C TYR A 338 7.43 13.32 19.41
N PHE A 339 7.06 13.15 20.67
CA PHE A 339 5.67 13.21 21.11
C PHE A 339 5.60 14.18 22.28
N PHE A 340 4.80 15.24 22.14
CA PHE A 340 4.64 16.24 23.20
C PHE A 340 3.26 16.15 23.85
N ASP A 341 3.23 15.54 25.03
CA ASP A 341 2.05 15.49 25.88
C ASP A 341 1.77 16.82 26.55
N VAL A 342 0.85 17.58 25.95
CA VAL A 342 0.38 18.87 26.47
C VAL A 342 -0.31 18.74 27.83
N LYS A 343 -0.85 17.58 28.21
CA LYS A 343 -1.50 17.41 29.52
C LYS A 343 -0.46 17.19 30.61
N THR A 344 0.45 16.25 30.40
CA THR A 344 1.49 15.91 31.38
C THR A 344 2.72 16.83 31.29
N LYS A 345 2.79 17.69 30.28
CA LYS A 345 3.92 18.58 29.99
C LYS A 345 5.24 17.81 29.84
N THR A 346 5.17 16.67 29.15
CA THR A 346 6.35 15.83 28.87
C THR A 346 6.53 15.63 27.38
N MET A 347 7.79 15.50 26.95
CA MET A 347 8.15 15.27 25.57
C MET A 347 9.03 14.03 25.45
N SER A 348 8.63 13.08 24.61
CA SER A 348 9.44 11.91 24.31
C SER A 348 10.14 12.08 22.97
N PHE A 349 11.38 11.60 22.85
CA PHE A 349 12.15 11.64 21.61
C PHE A 349 12.42 10.22 21.10
N VAL A 350 12.24 10.01 19.80
CA VAL A 350 12.40 8.70 19.14
C VAL A 350 13.42 8.81 18.02
N ASN A 351 14.43 7.94 18.06
CA ASN A 351 15.54 7.87 17.09
C ASN A 351 16.37 9.17 16.99
N VAL A 352 16.36 9.98 18.04
CA VAL A 352 17.06 11.27 18.10
C VAL A 352 17.37 11.63 19.55
N VAL A 353 18.49 12.31 19.76
CA VAL A 353 18.82 12.94 21.03
C VAL A 353 18.60 14.45 20.84
N PRO A 354 17.78 15.13 21.66
CA PRO A 354 17.61 16.58 21.60
C PRO A 354 18.94 17.33 21.77
N LEU A 355 18.98 18.56 21.26
CA LEU A 355 20.16 19.42 21.37
C LEU A 355 20.59 19.57 22.83
N ASN A 356 21.86 19.29 23.13
CA ASN A 356 22.36 19.24 24.49
C ASN A 356 23.83 19.70 24.59
N MET A 357 24.35 19.70 25.82
CA MET A 357 25.72 20.14 26.16
C MET A 357 26.67 18.97 26.48
N GLY A 358 26.34 17.74 26.10
CA GLY A 358 27.20 16.57 26.26
C GLY A 358 27.27 16.00 27.68
N ARG A 359 26.27 16.30 28.52
CA ARG A 359 26.15 15.70 29.86
C ARG A 359 25.42 14.36 29.80
N ASP A 360 25.71 13.49 30.76
CA ASP A 360 24.99 12.24 30.93
C ASP A 360 23.60 12.49 31.49
N GLN A 361 22.58 12.39 30.65
CA GLN A 361 21.19 12.60 31.00
C GLN A 361 20.30 11.58 30.26
N VAL A 362 19.13 11.32 30.81
CA VAL A 362 18.10 10.47 30.18
C VAL A 362 17.33 11.29 29.15
N TYR A 363 17.91 11.41 27.96
CA TYR A 363 17.39 12.27 26.88
C TYR A 363 16.14 11.74 26.15
N THR A 364 15.70 10.51 26.44
CA THR A 364 14.51 9.92 25.81
C THR A 364 13.20 10.61 26.25
N LYS A 365 13.22 11.29 27.40
CA LYS A 365 12.07 12.02 27.95
C LYS A 365 12.50 13.36 28.57
N ALA A 366 11.91 14.44 28.08
CA ALA A 366 12.01 15.76 28.67
C ALA A 366 10.75 16.13 29.46
N TYR A 367 10.94 16.94 30.50
CA TYR A 367 9.89 17.66 31.22
C TYR A 367 9.89 19.10 30.71
N VAL A 368 8.76 19.56 30.16
CA VAL A 368 8.65 20.94 29.68
C VAL A 368 8.39 21.83 30.89
N ILE A 369 9.42 22.57 31.31
CA ILE A 369 9.35 23.44 32.50
C ILE A 369 8.69 24.77 32.14
N SER A 370 9.05 25.32 30.99
CA SER A 370 8.49 26.57 30.47
C SER A 370 8.56 26.57 28.95
N LEU A 371 7.53 27.12 28.32
CA LEU A 371 7.50 27.31 26.87
C LEU A 371 6.76 28.62 26.56
N LYS A 372 7.47 29.56 25.91
CA LYS A 372 6.95 30.83 25.42
C LYS A 372 7.36 30.99 23.95
N GLU A 373 6.97 32.10 23.31
CA GLU A 373 7.18 32.28 21.87
C GLU A 373 8.66 32.37 21.46
N ASP A 374 9.51 32.90 22.35
CA ASP A 374 10.94 33.14 22.11
C ASP A 374 11.88 32.29 22.96
N ARG A 375 11.36 31.49 23.91
CA ARG A 375 12.17 30.74 24.87
C ARG A 375 11.50 29.46 25.36
N MET A 376 12.31 28.44 25.66
CA MET A 376 11.88 27.12 26.09
C MET A 376 12.84 26.56 27.13
N GLN A 377 12.32 25.83 28.12
CA GLN A 377 13.09 25.17 29.16
C GLN A 377 12.71 23.68 29.20
N LEU A 378 13.68 22.80 28.97
CA LEU A 378 13.49 21.36 29.01
C LEU A 378 14.33 20.74 30.13
N GLY A 379 13.67 20.09 31.08
CA GLY A 379 14.28 19.32 32.15
C GLY A 379 14.53 17.88 31.74
N PHE A 380 15.71 17.36 32.04
CA PHE A 380 16.09 15.96 31.84
C PHE A 380 16.60 15.38 33.15
N ARG A 381 16.29 14.11 33.39
CA ARG A 381 16.79 13.40 34.59
C ARG A 381 18.22 12.96 34.38
N ASP A 382 19.01 13.10 35.42
CA ASP A 382 20.29 12.41 35.53
C ASP A 382 20.04 10.90 35.71
N PRO A 383 20.85 10.01 35.10
CA PRO A 383 20.68 8.57 35.26
C PRO A 383 21.02 8.05 36.67
N VAL A 384 21.78 8.81 37.46
CA VAL A 384 22.31 8.38 38.77
C VAL A 384 21.90 9.33 39.90
N LYS A 385 21.85 10.63 39.62
CA LYS A 385 21.52 11.64 40.62
C LYS A 385 20.02 11.92 40.70
N SER A 386 19.59 12.45 41.84
CA SER A 386 18.21 12.87 42.06
C SER A 386 17.89 14.25 41.48
N GLU A 387 18.88 15.02 41.02
CA GLU A 387 18.64 16.33 40.41
C GLU A 387 18.15 16.24 38.96
N MET A 388 17.34 17.20 38.56
CA MET A 388 16.96 17.41 37.16
C MET A 388 17.82 18.52 36.57
N ALA A 389 18.41 18.26 35.40
CA ALA A 389 19.14 19.25 34.62
C ALA A 389 18.19 19.95 33.66
N ILE A 390 18.04 21.27 33.79
CA ILE A 390 17.14 22.07 32.95
C ILE A 390 17.95 22.89 31.94
N TYR A 391 17.70 22.63 30.68
CA TYR A 391 18.35 23.27 29.54
C TYR A 391 17.49 24.42 29.03
N ASN A 392 18.14 25.57 28.85
CA ASN A 392 17.53 26.80 28.38
C ASN A 392 17.77 26.99 26.90
N TYR A 393 16.68 27.12 26.14
CA TYR A 393 16.70 27.34 24.71
C TYR A 393 16.03 28.65 24.34
N ILE A 394 16.54 29.28 23.30
CA ILE A 394 15.93 30.44 22.64
C ILE A 394 15.58 30.11 21.21
N ARG A 395 14.56 30.78 20.69
CA ARG A 395 14.19 30.66 19.28
C ARG A 395 15.23 31.36 18.41
N LYS A 396 15.65 30.66 17.35
CA LYS A 396 16.53 31.20 16.30
C LYS A 396 15.77 31.97 15.24
#